data_AF-A0A970M8Z0-F1
#
_entry.id   AF-A0A970M8Z0-F1
#
_cell.length_a   1.000
_cell.length_b   1.000
_cell.length_c   1.000
_cell.angle_alpha   90.00
_cell.angle_beta   90.00
_cell.angle_gamma   90.00
#
_symmetry.space_group_name_H-M   'P 1'
#
loop_
_entity.id
_entity.type
_entity.pdbx_description
1 polymer ?
#
loop_
_entity_poly.entity_id
_entity_poly.type
_entity_poly.pdbx_seq_one_letter_code
_entity_poly.pdbx_strand_id
1 'polypeptide(L)'
;MDFVELLKRLNRDLYDTCDRAALSRLARALEKHRSMRALLTTKDPLLAAFPLVHLQKLSRAYIQYEAWRKAFRETRRTLAQSRLTLPDTSLQNTAWPHELHALERVARMCQRSGYPHLAAWTQAVDAHLALWNACVSLAVQRSLATCSFINPSHPDAAQFEGACFAKEPLSEVRNYTWLAARRGERAGVLIIDLVLPHDDLLTQARAAMPALGLSAQGRTEQAILAELVMDDLRATVRHQMDQVAMDAAIETAQRAYMSLFEAPPLLADKVLALYVGGTTRPVGCALLSAKGKLLAHDEWPASADGHATLSQCFAAHEPQAVVLPVNAVDGERLRALNDAVADAGDVPVVRVLPAAVREARDLIDMPVSAAVKSAVVLGRRAMFPKREWPKVSAESLGLGEYSADLDPAALGDALDEALLLSTLGLKHAEAPSPGAAARSYPASRTAHLRSKRLNPMVRTMRDLKPGMMVDGVITNLTRFGAFVNIGLSTEAMIHISQLAVEFVEEPSQVVRVGQSVNARVLDVIPEKNRIALSLIPASALPTRPERGGFRSQAADLARADSFFSPRPPPSGGEGAEETPSRDVSGRTDEGRGMGSGPTPSRDREQKKSRSEALADLHALFKK
;
A
#
# COMPACT_ATOMS: atom_id res chain seq x y z
N MET A 1 13.31 24.91 -18.47
CA MET A 1 12.22 24.56 -17.56
C MET A 1 12.69 24.78 -16.13
N ASP A 2 11.92 25.49 -15.31
CA ASP A 2 12.18 25.59 -13.87
C ASP A 2 11.61 24.38 -13.11
N PHE A 3 11.92 24.26 -11.82
CA PHE A 3 11.45 23.14 -11.00
C PHE A 3 9.92 23.07 -10.86
N VAL A 4 9.23 24.22 -10.90
CA VAL A 4 7.77 24.30 -10.71
C VAL A 4 7.02 23.80 -11.94
N GLU A 5 7.48 24.15 -13.15
CA GLU A 5 6.91 23.65 -14.39
C GLU A 5 7.23 22.16 -14.62
N LEU A 6 8.36 21.66 -14.10
CA LEU A 6 8.61 20.21 -14.05
C LEU A 6 7.64 19.51 -13.09
N LEU A 7 7.48 20.00 -11.86
CA LEU A 7 6.55 19.42 -10.87
C LEU A 7 5.13 19.29 -11.40
N LYS A 8 4.64 20.33 -12.09
CA LYS A 8 3.33 20.34 -12.76
C LYS A 8 3.14 19.19 -13.76
N ARG A 9 4.23 18.73 -14.40
CA ARG A 9 4.23 17.58 -15.32
C ARG A 9 4.38 16.25 -14.59
N LEU A 10 5.19 16.21 -13.52
CA LEU A 10 5.54 14.98 -12.80
C LEU A 10 4.49 14.54 -11.78
N ASN A 11 3.89 15.48 -11.07
CA ASN A 11 3.00 15.18 -9.96
C ASN A 11 1.86 16.22 -9.92
N ARG A 12 0.83 15.92 -10.69
CA ARG A 12 -0.35 16.77 -10.83
C ARG A 12 -1.05 16.98 -9.49
N ASP A 13 -1.11 15.98 -8.62
CA ASP A 13 -1.80 16.08 -7.32
C ASP A 13 -1.08 17.07 -6.39
N LEU A 14 0.26 17.07 -6.37
CA LEU A 14 1.06 18.07 -5.64
C LEU A 14 0.90 19.48 -6.22
N TYR A 15 0.75 19.60 -7.54
CA TYR A 15 0.57 20.89 -8.21
C TYR A 15 -0.85 21.44 -8.01
N ASP A 16 -1.88 20.63 -8.22
CA ASP A 16 -3.29 21.04 -8.12
C ASP A 16 -3.70 21.32 -6.66
N THR A 17 -2.96 20.81 -5.66
CA THR A 17 -3.14 21.13 -4.23
C THR A 17 -2.42 22.40 -3.76
N CYS A 18 -1.50 22.97 -4.55
CA CYS A 18 -0.60 24.05 -4.10
C CYS A 18 -0.56 25.22 -5.08
N ASP A 19 -0.72 26.46 -4.60
CA ASP A 19 -0.60 27.62 -5.49
C ASP A 19 0.83 27.76 -6.08
N ARG A 20 0.91 28.29 -7.32
CA ARG A 20 2.19 28.42 -8.04
C ARG A 20 3.21 29.29 -7.29
N ALA A 21 2.77 30.30 -6.56
CA ALA A 21 3.67 31.18 -5.80
C ALA A 21 4.21 30.49 -4.53
N ALA A 22 3.42 29.65 -3.86
CA ALA A 22 3.85 28.79 -2.77
C ALA A 22 4.91 27.79 -3.25
N LEU A 23 4.66 27.09 -4.36
CA LEU A 23 5.64 26.21 -5.00
C LEU A 23 6.91 26.97 -5.41
N SER A 24 6.81 28.16 -6.01
CA SER A 24 7.98 28.99 -6.36
C SER A 24 8.75 29.55 -5.16
N ARG A 25 8.12 29.68 -3.99
CA ARG A 25 8.83 30.03 -2.73
C ARG A 25 9.51 28.78 -2.15
N LEU A 26 8.81 27.65 -2.08
CA LEU A 26 9.35 26.38 -1.59
C LEU A 26 10.51 25.88 -2.46
N ALA A 27 10.44 26.04 -3.79
CA ALA A 27 11.52 25.72 -4.71
C ALA A 27 12.81 26.49 -4.38
N ARG A 28 12.71 27.79 -4.09
CA ARG A 28 13.87 28.61 -3.68
C ARG A 28 14.39 28.22 -2.29
N ALA A 29 13.51 27.77 -1.39
CA ALA A 29 13.92 27.22 -0.12
C ALA A 29 14.71 25.90 -0.33
N LEU A 30 14.21 24.98 -1.18
CA LEU A 30 14.90 23.74 -1.57
C LEU A 30 16.25 24.00 -2.27
N GLU A 31 16.34 24.98 -3.17
CA GLU A 31 17.62 25.37 -3.80
C GLU A 31 18.66 25.85 -2.77
N LYS A 32 18.22 26.58 -1.74
CA LYS A 32 19.08 27.03 -0.63
C LYS A 32 19.41 25.90 0.34
N HIS A 33 18.47 25.00 0.60
CA HIS A 33 18.54 23.93 1.59
C HIS A 33 18.43 22.56 0.89
N ARG A 34 19.59 22.04 0.45
CA ARG A 34 19.73 20.81 -0.35
C ARG A 34 19.08 19.53 0.23
N SER A 35 18.68 19.53 1.50
CA SER A 35 17.99 18.42 2.15
C SER A 35 16.78 18.93 2.93
N MET A 36 15.74 18.11 3.04
CA MET A 36 14.55 18.53 3.77
C MET A 36 14.81 18.69 5.27
N ARG A 37 15.72 17.91 5.85
CA ARG A 37 16.16 18.10 7.25
C ARG A 37 16.66 19.53 7.50
N ALA A 38 17.37 20.11 6.54
CA ALA A 38 17.83 21.50 6.60
C ALA A 38 16.70 22.53 6.36
N LEU A 39 15.63 22.16 5.66
CA LEU A 39 14.42 23.00 5.53
C LEU A 39 13.65 23.06 6.84
N LEU A 40 13.20 21.90 7.33
CA LEU A 40 12.28 21.77 8.47
C LEU A 40 12.85 22.36 9.77
N THR A 41 14.18 22.35 9.90
CA THR A 41 14.88 22.96 11.05
C THR A 41 14.95 24.49 11.01
N THR A 42 14.71 25.14 9.86
CA THR A 42 14.78 26.61 9.76
C THR A 42 13.57 27.36 10.32
N LYS A 43 12.51 26.65 10.72
CA LYS A 43 11.20 27.22 11.11
C LYS A 43 10.60 28.15 10.03
N ASP A 44 10.88 27.89 8.75
CA ASP A 44 10.31 28.66 7.65
C ASP A 44 8.76 28.59 7.72
N PRO A 45 8.05 29.72 7.84
CA PRO A 45 6.59 29.75 7.95
C PRO A 45 5.88 29.16 6.73
N LEU A 46 6.54 29.04 5.58
CA LEU A 46 6.01 28.34 4.42
C LEU A 46 5.85 26.84 4.68
N LEU A 47 6.82 26.20 5.35
CA LEU A 47 6.81 24.75 5.59
C LEU A 47 5.65 24.31 6.48
N ALA A 48 5.24 25.18 7.42
CA ALA A 48 4.09 24.94 8.28
C ALA A 48 2.75 24.89 7.52
N ALA A 49 2.69 25.38 6.28
CA ALA A 49 1.50 25.36 5.44
C ALA A 49 1.39 24.12 4.53
N PHE A 50 2.43 23.29 4.41
CA PHE A 50 2.43 22.15 3.50
C PHE A 50 2.09 20.83 4.21
N PRO A 51 1.17 20.01 3.63
CA PRO A 51 0.99 18.63 4.05
C PRO A 51 2.29 17.84 3.91
N LEU A 52 2.44 16.85 4.78
CA LEU A 52 3.79 16.38 5.02
C LEU A 52 4.39 15.55 3.89
N VAL A 53 3.62 14.56 3.45
CA VAL A 53 3.93 13.69 2.31
C VAL A 53 4.24 14.52 1.07
N HIS A 54 3.69 15.72 0.96
CA HIS A 54 3.95 16.64 -0.14
C HIS A 54 5.38 17.18 -0.06
N LEU A 55 5.85 17.64 1.10
CA LEU A 55 7.25 18.02 1.27
C LEU A 55 8.19 16.85 0.91
N GLN A 56 7.90 15.61 1.34
CA GLN A 56 8.71 14.43 1.04
C GLN A 56 8.86 14.22 -0.47
N LYS A 57 7.73 14.16 -1.19
CA LYS A 57 7.70 14.00 -2.64
C LYS A 57 8.35 15.19 -3.37
N LEU A 58 8.16 16.42 -2.88
CA LEU A 58 8.78 17.63 -3.43
C LEU A 58 10.31 17.64 -3.26
N SER A 59 10.85 17.15 -2.13
CA SER A 59 12.30 17.09 -1.90
C SER A 59 12.98 16.04 -2.79
N ARG A 60 12.39 14.84 -2.92
CA ARG A 60 12.87 13.79 -3.85
C ARG A 60 12.84 14.27 -5.29
N ALA A 61 11.73 14.88 -5.72
CA ALA A 61 11.61 15.48 -7.04
C ALA A 61 12.65 16.60 -7.27
N TYR A 62 13.01 17.38 -6.25
CA TYR A 62 14.04 18.43 -6.36
C TYR A 62 15.46 17.85 -6.53
N ILE A 63 15.79 16.77 -5.81
CA ILE A 63 17.09 16.08 -5.96
C ILE A 63 17.20 15.48 -7.38
N GLN A 64 16.14 14.81 -7.85
CA GLN A 64 16.06 14.31 -9.22
C GLN A 64 16.15 15.44 -10.26
N TYR A 65 15.50 16.58 -10.00
CA TYR A 65 15.60 17.78 -10.83
C TYR A 65 17.02 18.33 -10.93
N GLU A 66 17.78 18.42 -9.83
CA GLU A 66 19.19 18.89 -9.89
C GLU A 66 20.09 17.93 -10.66
N ALA A 67 19.92 16.61 -10.47
CA ALA A 67 20.65 15.60 -11.23
C ALA A 67 20.35 15.72 -12.74
N TRP A 68 19.06 15.81 -13.11
CA TRP A 68 18.63 16.06 -14.48
C TRP A 68 19.14 17.41 -15.02
N ARG A 69 19.04 18.50 -14.26
CA ARG A 69 19.49 19.86 -14.61
C ARG A 69 21.00 19.88 -14.85
N LYS A 70 21.78 19.03 -14.19
CA LYS A 70 23.21 18.83 -14.46
C LYS A 70 23.41 18.07 -15.78
N ALA A 71 22.78 16.91 -15.95
CA ALA A 71 22.86 16.12 -17.18
C ALA A 71 22.44 16.91 -18.43
N PHE A 72 21.30 17.61 -18.37
CA PHE A 72 20.81 18.50 -19.42
C PHE A 72 21.81 19.60 -19.81
N ARG A 73 22.54 20.17 -18.83
CA ARG A 73 23.61 21.15 -19.10
C ARG A 73 24.81 20.49 -19.80
N GLU A 74 25.13 19.24 -19.47
CA GLU A 74 26.14 18.43 -20.15
C GLU A 74 25.74 18.18 -21.61
N THR A 75 24.57 17.57 -21.85
CA THR A 75 24.03 17.28 -23.19
C THR A 75 23.93 18.55 -24.05
N ARG A 76 23.48 19.69 -23.49
CA ARG A 76 23.44 20.97 -24.23
C ARG A 76 24.84 21.43 -24.68
N ARG A 77 25.89 21.23 -23.87
CA ARG A 77 27.28 21.55 -24.24
C ARG A 77 27.78 20.61 -25.34
N THR A 78 27.58 19.31 -25.18
CA THR A 78 27.98 18.29 -26.17
C THR A 78 27.33 18.54 -27.53
N LEU A 79 26.05 18.88 -27.55
CA LEU A 79 25.32 19.17 -28.78
C LEU A 79 25.78 20.49 -29.44
N ALA A 80 26.04 21.54 -28.67
CA ALA A 80 26.62 22.79 -29.18
C ALA A 80 28.01 22.57 -29.82
N GLN A 81 28.85 21.70 -29.24
CA GLN A 81 30.13 21.31 -29.83
C GLN A 81 29.96 20.57 -31.17
N SER A 82 28.85 19.85 -31.36
CA SER A 82 28.56 19.05 -32.55
C SER A 82 28.04 19.83 -33.77
N ARG A 83 28.05 21.16 -33.72
CA ARG A 83 27.52 22.09 -34.75
C ARG A 83 26.00 22.00 -34.97
N LEU A 84 25.27 21.24 -34.15
CA LEU A 84 23.81 21.16 -34.15
C LEU A 84 23.22 22.13 -33.10
N THR A 85 22.40 23.10 -33.53
CA THR A 85 21.87 24.18 -32.68
C THR A 85 20.45 23.88 -32.19
N LEU A 86 20.30 23.04 -31.15
CA LEU A 86 18.98 22.54 -30.73
C LEU A 86 17.98 23.69 -30.50
N PRO A 87 16.74 23.57 -31.02
CA PRO A 87 15.65 24.48 -30.67
C PRO A 87 15.41 24.48 -29.16
N ASP A 88 15.26 25.67 -28.57
CA ASP A 88 14.93 25.79 -27.15
C ASP A 88 13.58 25.13 -26.81
N THR A 89 12.68 24.95 -27.78
CA THR A 89 11.38 24.24 -27.62
C THR A 89 11.57 22.74 -27.34
N SER A 90 12.36 22.03 -28.14
CA SER A 90 12.62 20.60 -27.92
C SER A 90 13.40 20.38 -26.61
N LEU A 91 14.29 21.30 -26.25
CA LEU A 91 14.96 21.35 -24.94
C LEU A 91 14.02 21.71 -23.75
N GLN A 92 12.86 22.33 -24.00
CA GLN A 92 11.82 22.55 -23.00
C GLN A 92 10.84 21.37 -22.89
N ASN A 93 10.79 20.52 -23.92
CA ASN A 93 9.94 19.33 -23.93
C ASN A 93 10.58 18.17 -23.17
N THR A 94 11.92 18.03 -23.19
CA THR A 94 12.59 17.02 -22.37
C THR A 94 12.49 17.31 -20.88
N ALA A 95 12.00 16.32 -20.13
CA ALA A 95 11.81 16.35 -18.68
C ALA A 95 12.58 15.22 -17.97
N TRP A 96 12.90 14.12 -18.66
CA TRP A 96 13.50 12.92 -18.06
C TRP A 96 14.92 12.63 -18.55
N PRO A 97 15.78 11.97 -17.74
CA PRO A 97 17.13 11.57 -18.16
C PRO A 97 17.16 10.70 -19.43
N HIS A 98 16.21 9.76 -19.57
CA HIS A 98 16.13 8.91 -20.76
C HIS A 98 15.73 9.68 -22.04
N GLU A 99 15.00 10.79 -21.90
CA GLU A 99 14.71 11.70 -23.03
C GLU A 99 15.94 12.51 -23.44
N LEU A 100 16.91 12.73 -22.54
CA LEU A 100 18.21 13.32 -22.91
C LEU A 100 19.04 12.36 -23.76
N HIS A 101 19.07 11.06 -23.40
CA HIS A 101 19.72 10.04 -24.24
C HIS A 101 19.02 9.90 -25.60
N ALA A 102 17.69 10.06 -25.63
CA ALA A 102 16.90 10.12 -26.85
C ALA A 102 17.34 11.30 -27.76
N LEU A 103 17.49 12.53 -27.21
CA LEU A 103 18.08 13.66 -27.94
C LEU A 103 19.46 13.35 -28.52
N GLU A 104 20.33 12.70 -27.74
CA GLU A 104 21.68 12.35 -28.19
C GLU A 104 21.69 11.30 -29.30
N ARG A 105 20.77 10.31 -29.27
CA ARG A 105 20.54 9.38 -30.38
C ARG A 105 20.12 10.12 -31.65
N VAL A 106 19.15 11.04 -31.57
CA VAL A 106 18.72 11.84 -32.74
C VAL A 106 19.86 12.69 -33.28
N ALA A 107 20.63 13.36 -32.42
CA ALA A 107 21.74 14.18 -32.86
C ALA A 107 22.79 13.37 -33.64
N ARG A 108 23.16 12.18 -33.14
CA ARG A 108 24.06 11.25 -33.84
C ARG A 108 23.46 10.77 -35.17
N MET A 109 22.17 10.43 -35.21
CA MET A 109 21.47 10.04 -36.44
C MET A 109 21.49 11.18 -37.48
N CYS A 110 21.13 12.40 -37.08
CA CYS A 110 21.01 13.54 -37.99
C CYS A 110 22.37 14.06 -38.49
N GLN A 111 23.45 13.89 -37.71
CA GLN A 111 24.83 14.09 -38.19
C GLN A 111 25.18 13.13 -39.34
N ARG A 112 24.80 11.85 -39.25
CA ARG A 112 25.04 10.84 -40.30
C ARG A 112 24.23 11.14 -41.58
N SER A 113 22.99 11.61 -41.43
CA SER A 113 22.09 11.90 -42.54
C SER A 113 22.28 13.28 -43.20
N GLY A 114 23.22 14.10 -42.73
CA GLY A 114 23.56 15.38 -43.36
C GLY A 114 22.41 16.40 -43.41
N TYR A 115 21.65 16.53 -42.32
CA TYR A 115 20.46 17.41 -42.27
C TYR A 115 20.78 18.86 -42.66
N PRO A 116 20.19 19.42 -43.74
CA PRO A 116 20.63 20.69 -44.30
C PRO A 116 20.00 21.93 -43.66
N HIS A 117 19.01 21.80 -42.77
CA HIS A 117 18.34 22.94 -42.15
C HIS A 117 17.72 22.62 -40.77
N LEU A 118 17.63 23.65 -39.92
CA LEU A 118 17.16 23.57 -38.54
C LEU A 118 15.75 22.98 -38.40
N ALA A 119 14.81 23.34 -39.29
CA ALA A 119 13.40 22.98 -39.13
C ALA A 119 13.12 21.46 -39.27
N ALA A 120 13.63 20.79 -40.31
CA ALA A 120 13.46 19.34 -40.43
C ALA A 120 14.18 18.56 -39.30
N TRP A 121 15.26 19.12 -38.74
CA TRP A 121 15.91 18.52 -37.59
C TRP A 121 15.09 18.70 -36.30
N THR A 122 14.48 19.87 -36.07
CA THR A 122 13.46 20.07 -35.00
C THR A 122 12.37 19.02 -35.09
N GLN A 123 11.79 18.85 -36.28
CA GLN A 123 10.71 17.91 -36.53
C GLN A 123 11.15 16.45 -36.25
N ALA A 124 12.35 16.06 -36.68
CA ALA A 124 12.89 14.73 -36.41
C ALA A 124 13.18 14.49 -34.92
N VAL A 125 13.61 15.52 -34.17
CA VAL A 125 13.79 15.46 -32.71
C VAL A 125 12.46 15.25 -32.00
N ASP A 126 11.45 16.08 -32.30
CA ASP A 126 10.14 15.99 -31.66
C ASP A 126 9.44 14.66 -32.02
N ALA A 127 9.58 14.18 -33.26
CA ALA A 127 9.06 12.89 -33.71
C ALA A 127 9.73 11.69 -32.98
N HIS A 128 11.05 11.76 -32.75
CA HIS A 128 11.75 10.73 -31.99
C HIS A 128 11.36 10.73 -30.51
N LEU A 129 11.23 11.91 -29.86
CA LEU A 129 10.78 11.99 -28.47
C LEU A 129 9.36 11.41 -28.31
N ALA A 130 8.46 11.72 -29.25
CA ALA A 130 7.13 11.13 -29.30
C ALA A 130 7.17 9.59 -29.48
N LEU A 131 8.00 9.09 -30.41
CA LEU A 131 8.22 7.65 -30.61
C LEU A 131 8.75 6.98 -29.34
N TRP A 132 9.80 7.53 -28.75
CA TRP A 132 10.43 7.01 -27.54
C TRP A 132 9.42 6.92 -26.38
N ASN A 133 8.68 8.00 -26.11
CA ASN A 133 7.70 8.03 -25.03
C ASN A 133 6.52 7.07 -25.28
N ALA A 134 6.06 6.94 -26.53
CA ALA A 134 5.06 5.93 -26.90
C ALA A 134 5.60 4.50 -26.68
N CYS A 135 6.83 4.22 -27.09
CA CYS A 135 7.48 2.92 -26.90
C CYS A 135 7.71 2.56 -25.43
N VAL A 136 8.17 3.49 -24.59
CA VAL A 136 8.33 3.27 -23.14
C VAL A 136 6.97 3.00 -22.48
N SER A 137 5.95 3.82 -22.78
CA SER A 137 4.60 3.64 -22.23
C SER A 137 3.99 2.28 -22.62
N LEU A 138 4.09 1.90 -23.89
CA LEU A 138 3.63 0.58 -24.37
C LEU A 138 4.42 -0.56 -23.74
N ALA A 139 5.75 -0.42 -23.60
CA ALA A 139 6.57 -1.45 -22.97
C ALA A 139 6.21 -1.64 -21.50
N VAL A 140 5.97 -0.58 -20.72
CA VAL A 140 5.52 -0.70 -19.33
C VAL A 140 4.15 -1.38 -19.23
N GLN A 141 3.23 -1.08 -20.15
CA GLN A 141 1.86 -1.61 -20.13
C GLN A 141 1.74 -3.05 -20.63
N ARG A 142 2.49 -3.42 -21.68
CA ARG A 142 2.28 -4.65 -22.46
C ARG A 142 3.47 -5.63 -22.48
N SER A 143 4.63 -5.29 -21.92
CA SER A 143 5.71 -6.28 -21.79
C SER A 143 5.30 -7.40 -20.85
N LEU A 144 5.74 -8.61 -21.18
CA LEU A 144 5.64 -9.76 -20.29
C LEU A 144 6.99 -9.95 -19.59
N ALA A 145 6.96 -10.18 -18.29
CA ALA A 145 8.14 -10.46 -17.49
C ALA A 145 8.12 -11.90 -16.99
N THR A 146 9.27 -12.55 -17.04
CA THR A 146 9.51 -13.90 -16.51
C THR A 146 10.65 -13.82 -15.52
N CYS A 147 10.45 -14.36 -14.32
CA CYS A 147 11.53 -14.52 -13.34
C CYS A 147 11.71 -16.00 -13.02
N SER A 148 12.93 -16.51 -13.26
CA SER A 148 13.30 -17.92 -13.10
C SER A 148 14.68 -18.08 -12.48
N PHE A 149 14.98 -19.28 -12.00
CA PHE A 149 16.32 -19.61 -11.49
C PHE A 149 17.34 -19.77 -12.62
N ILE A 150 18.51 -19.15 -12.46
CA ILE A 150 19.68 -19.41 -13.33
C ILE A 150 20.20 -20.83 -13.09
N ASN A 151 20.28 -21.23 -11.82
CA ASN A 151 20.59 -22.59 -11.40
C ASN A 151 19.66 -22.99 -10.23
N PRO A 152 18.69 -23.90 -10.43
CA PRO A 152 17.80 -24.38 -9.36
C PRO A 152 18.52 -25.05 -8.18
N SER A 153 19.76 -25.52 -8.37
CA SER A 153 20.59 -26.15 -7.34
C SER A 153 21.47 -25.15 -6.57
N HIS A 154 21.27 -23.84 -6.72
CA HIS A 154 21.99 -22.83 -5.93
C HIS A 154 21.66 -22.98 -4.43
N PRO A 155 22.63 -22.92 -3.49
CA PRO A 155 22.37 -23.10 -2.06
C PRO A 155 21.29 -22.13 -1.54
N ASP A 156 21.29 -20.90 -2.05
CA ASP A 156 20.32 -19.88 -1.67
C ASP A 156 18.99 -19.94 -2.43
N ALA A 157 18.75 -20.93 -3.31
CA ALA A 157 17.55 -20.96 -4.15
C ALA A 157 16.24 -20.95 -3.33
N ALA A 158 16.22 -21.63 -2.18
CA ALA A 158 15.06 -21.73 -1.30
C ALA A 158 14.58 -20.36 -0.77
N GLN A 159 15.46 -19.36 -0.59
CA GLN A 159 15.04 -18.03 -0.11
C GLN A 159 14.36 -17.17 -1.18
N PHE A 160 14.35 -17.65 -2.43
CA PHE A 160 13.87 -16.94 -3.62
C PHE A 160 12.71 -17.64 -4.32
N GLU A 161 12.23 -18.79 -3.82
CA GLU A 161 11.16 -19.57 -4.46
C GLU A 161 9.88 -18.75 -4.68
N GLY A 162 9.50 -17.92 -3.70
CA GLY A 162 8.35 -16.99 -3.80
C GLY A 162 8.57 -15.74 -4.66
N ALA A 163 9.76 -15.54 -5.22
CA ALA A 163 10.10 -14.42 -6.10
C ALA A 163 10.00 -14.76 -7.59
N CYS A 164 9.92 -16.05 -7.94
CA CYS A 164 9.74 -16.51 -9.32
C CYS A 164 8.29 -16.29 -9.79
N PHE A 165 8.12 -15.87 -11.04
CA PHE A 165 6.81 -15.66 -11.67
C PHE A 165 6.83 -15.97 -13.17
N ALA A 166 5.74 -16.53 -13.65
CA ALA A 166 5.66 -17.18 -14.95
C ALA A 166 4.93 -16.33 -15.99
N LYS A 167 5.69 -15.49 -16.70
CA LYS A 167 5.26 -14.76 -17.91
C LYS A 167 4.03 -13.88 -17.66
N GLU A 168 4.13 -13.06 -16.62
CA GLU A 168 3.08 -12.14 -16.18
C GLU A 168 3.21 -10.78 -16.91
N PRO A 169 2.12 -10.06 -17.16
CA PRO A 169 2.18 -8.67 -17.61
C PRO A 169 2.95 -7.82 -16.59
N LEU A 170 3.87 -6.97 -17.06
CA LEU A 170 4.72 -6.17 -16.15
C LEU A 170 3.89 -5.27 -15.22
N SER A 171 2.70 -4.83 -15.67
CA SER A 171 1.73 -4.07 -14.86
C SER A 171 0.97 -4.87 -13.80
N GLU A 172 1.11 -6.21 -13.78
CA GLU A 172 0.53 -7.11 -12.77
C GLU A 172 1.57 -7.58 -11.74
N VAL A 173 2.86 -7.49 -12.05
CA VAL A 173 3.94 -7.90 -11.15
C VAL A 173 3.92 -7.02 -9.90
N ARG A 174 3.65 -7.64 -8.75
CA ARG A 174 3.56 -6.93 -7.46
C ARG A 174 4.92 -6.34 -7.09
N ASN A 175 4.93 -5.09 -6.63
CA ASN A 175 6.15 -4.35 -6.25
C ASN A 175 7.12 -5.16 -5.38
N TYR A 176 6.62 -5.89 -4.38
CA TYR A 176 7.46 -6.71 -3.51
C TYR A 176 8.04 -7.95 -4.22
N THR A 177 7.27 -8.60 -5.09
CA THR A 177 7.75 -9.70 -5.93
C THR A 177 8.83 -9.21 -6.90
N TRP A 178 8.68 -7.99 -7.45
CA TRP A 178 9.73 -7.34 -8.25
C TRP A 178 11.02 -7.10 -7.46
N LEU A 179 10.93 -6.53 -6.25
CA LEU A 179 12.12 -6.30 -5.39
C LEU A 179 12.83 -7.63 -5.03
N ALA A 180 12.06 -8.65 -4.66
CA ALA A 180 12.59 -9.98 -4.34
C ALA A 180 13.30 -10.63 -5.55
N ALA A 181 12.72 -10.49 -6.74
CA ALA A 181 13.31 -10.95 -7.99
C ALA A 181 14.62 -10.20 -8.29
N ARG A 182 14.63 -8.88 -8.14
CA ARG A 182 15.82 -8.03 -8.34
C ARG A 182 16.92 -8.31 -7.32
N ARG A 183 16.58 -8.70 -6.09
CA ARG A 183 17.54 -9.21 -5.09
C ARG A 183 18.16 -10.53 -5.54
N GLY A 184 17.35 -11.49 -5.98
CA GLY A 184 17.84 -12.79 -6.46
C GLY A 184 18.72 -12.67 -7.70
N GLU A 185 18.43 -11.70 -8.56
CA GLU A 185 19.25 -11.39 -9.73
C GLU A 185 20.60 -10.73 -9.36
N ARG A 186 20.61 -9.77 -8.41
CA ARG A 186 21.87 -9.23 -7.87
C ARG A 186 22.72 -10.28 -7.17
N ALA A 187 22.09 -11.30 -6.58
CA ALA A 187 22.76 -12.44 -5.97
C ALA A 187 23.21 -13.52 -6.99
N GLY A 188 22.89 -13.37 -8.28
CA GLY A 188 23.23 -14.35 -9.32
C GLY A 188 22.40 -15.65 -9.28
N VAL A 189 21.28 -15.65 -8.56
CA VAL A 189 20.40 -16.82 -8.35
C VAL A 189 19.24 -16.84 -9.35
N LEU A 190 18.66 -15.66 -9.62
CA LEU A 190 17.52 -15.47 -10.51
C LEU A 190 17.92 -14.69 -11.77
N ILE A 191 17.15 -14.84 -12.83
CA ILE A 191 17.19 -13.99 -14.02
C ILE A 191 15.80 -13.41 -14.26
N ILE A 192 15.72 -12.10 -14.53
CA ILE A 192 14.49 -11.43 -14.96
C ILE A 192 14.58 -11.16 -16.45
N ASP A 193 13.85 -11.96 -17.23
CA ASP A 193 13.69 -11.76 -18.66
C ASP A 193 12.47 -10.89 -18.96
N LEU A 194 12.64 -9.95 -19.90
CA LEU A 194 11.60 -9.02 -20.35
C LEU A 194 11.34 -9.21 -21.85
N VAL A 195 10.14 -9.70 -22.14
CA VAL A 195 9.62 -9.86 -23.50
C VAL A 195 8.86 -8.59 -23.87
N LEU A 196 9.51 -7.73 -24.65
CA LEU A 196 8.94 -6.48 -25.16
C LEU A 196 7.86 -6.77 -26.23
N PRO A 197 6.81 -5.94 -26.33
CA PRO A 197 5.72 -6.10 -27.32
C PRO A 197 6.17 -5.63 -28.72
N HIS A 198 7.03 -6.41 -29.37
CA HIS A 198 7.78 -5.99 -30.55
C HIS A 198 6.91 -5.47 -31.70
N ASP A 199 5.77 -6.10 -31.98
CA ASP A 199 4.87 -5.70 -33.08
C ASP A 199 4.17 -4.36 -32.82
N ASP A 200 3.81 -4.08 -31.57
CA ASP A 200 3.30 -2.76 -31.15
C ASP A 200 4.38 -1.68 -31.30
N LEU A 201 5.63 -2.00 -30.94
CA LEU A 201 6.76 -1.09 -31.06
C LEU A 201 7.11 -0.79 -32.54
N LEU A 202 7.08 -1.80 -33.41
CA LEU A 202 7.21 -1.61 -34.86
C LEU A 202 6.08 -0.74 -35.43
N THR A 203 4.86 -0.90 -34.91
CA THR A 203 3.71 -0.07 -35.31
C THR A 203 3.94 1.40 -34.96
N GLN A 204 4.49 1.71 -33.78
CA GLN A 204 4.90 3.08 -33.43
C GLN A 204 6.03 3.60 -34.33
N ALA A 205 7.06 2.78 -34.56
CA ALA A 205 8.19 3.17 -35.41
C ALA A 205 7.73 3.51 -36.85
N ARG A 206 6.86 2.68 -37.44
CA ARG A 206 6.27 2.93 -38.76
C ARG A 206 5.40 4.19 -38.78
N ALA A 207 4.65 4.48 -37.72
CA ALA A 207 3.86 5.72 -37.60
C ALA A 207 4.75 6.98 -37.49
N ALA A 208 5.92 6.87 -36.85
CA ALA A 208 6.87 7.98 -36.68
C ALA A 208 7.71 8.28 -37.94
N MET A 209 7.93 7.29 -38.82
CA MET A 209 8.77 7.40 -40.03
C MET A 209 8.55 8.67 -40.88
N PRO A 210 7.32 9.11 -41.21
CA PRO A 210 7.11 10.30 -42.03
C PRO A 210 7.59 11.59 -41.36
N ALA A 211 7.44 11.69 -40.04
CA ALA A 211 7.86 12.86 -39.25
C ALA A 211 9.36 12.85 -38.94
N LEU A 212 9.99 11.67 -38.95
CA LEU A 212 11.46 11.52 -38.88
C LEU A 212 12.18 11.95 -40.17
N GLY A 213 11.49 12.23 -41.28
CA GLY A 213 12.06 12.90 -42.46
C GLY A 213 13.21 12.13 -43.15
N LEU A 214 14.24 12.87 -43.59
CA LEU A 214 15.38 12.34 -44.37
C LEU A 214 16.09 11.17 -43.67
N SER A 215 16.13 11.15 -42.34
CA SER A 215 16.75 10.05 -41.59
C SER A 215 16.01 8.72 -41.66
N ALA A 216 14.73 8.72 -42.05
CA ALA A 216 13.93 7.50 -42.20
C ALA A 216 13.79 7.04 -43.66
N GLN A 217 14.21 7.85 -44.64
CA GLN A 217 14.11 7.49 -46.06
C GLN A 217 14.97 6.24 -46.38
N GLY A 218 14.36 5.26 -47.03
CA GLY A 218 15.02 3.98 -47.37
C GLY A 218 15.32 3.06 -46.19
N ARG A 219 14.90 3.40 -44.96
CA ARG A 219 15.09 2.56 -43.77
C ARG A 219 13.82 1.78 -43.41
N THR A 220 14.01 0.61 -42.81
CA THR A 220 12.92 -0.18 -42.22
C THR A 220 12.58 0.33 -40.82
N GLU A 221 11.35 0.12 -40.40
CA GLU A 221 10.87 0.36 -39.03
C GLU A 221 11.71 -0.39 -37.99
N GLN A 222 12.22 -1.59 -38.33
CA GLN A 222 13.13 -2.37 -37.50
C GLN A 222 14.47 -1.66 -37.28
N ALA A 223 15.07 -1.12 -38.35
CA ALA A 223 16.35 -0.40 -38.26
C ALA A 223 16.23 0.92 -37.51
N ILE A 224 15.06 1.57 -37.58
CA ILE A 224 14.74 2.79 -36.82
C ILE A 224 14.53 2.43 -35.34
N LEU A 225 13.70 1.44 -35.03
CA LEU A 225 13.43 1.01 -33.66
C LEU A 225 14.72 0.56 -32.96
N ALA A 226 15.57 -0.21 -33.65
CA ALA A 226 16.86 -0.65 -33.13
C ALA A 226 17.77 0.52 -32.70
N GLU A 227 18.10 1.44 -33.62
CA GLU A 227 19.01 2.57 -33.34
C GLU A 227 18.43 3.60 -32.36
N LEU A 228 17.11 3.81 -32.40
CA LEU A 228 16.47 4.94 -31.70
C LEU A 228 15.85 4.58 -30.36
N VAL A 229 15.50 3.30 -30.15
CA VAL A 229 14.71 2.85 -29.00
C VAL A 229 15.32 1.65 -28.28
N MET A 230 15.73 0.60 -28.99
CA MET A 230 15.97 -0.70 -28.33
C MET A 230 17.17 -0.73 -27.39
N ASP A 231 18.23 0.04 -27.66
CA ASP A 231 19.45 0.12 -26.84
C ASP A 231 19.15 0.35 -25.35
N ASP A 232 18.30 1.33 -25.04
CA ASP A 232 18.01 1.77 -23.67
C ASP A 232 16.63 1.31 -23.16
N LEU A 233 15.71 0.85 -24.03
CA LEU A 233 14.31 0.61 -23.66
C LEU A 233 14.17 -0.40 -22.52
N ARG A 234 14.87 -1.55 -22.59
CA ARG A 234 14.83 -2.56 -21.52
C ARG A 234 15.34 -2.01 -20.18
N ALA A 235 16.46 -1.30 -20.20
CA ALA A 235 17.04 -0.70 -18.99
C ALA A 235 16.12 0.37 -18.39
N THR A 236 15.50 1.21 -19.23
CA THR A 236 14.56 2.26 -18.84
C THR A 236 13.32 1.68 -18.16
N VAL A 237 12.69 0.67 -18.78
CA VAL A 237 11.51 0.00 -18.23
C VAL A 237 11.81 -0.66 -16.89
N ARG A 238 12.95 -1.34 -16.75
CA ARG A 238 13.41 -1.93 -15.48
C ARG A 238 13.65 -0.89 -14.40
N HIS A 239 14.31 0.22 -14.75
CA HIS A 239 14.56 1.31 -13.81
C HIS A 239 13.26 1.96 -13.31
N GLN A 240 12.27 2.14 -14.19
CA GLN A 240 10.96 2.66 -13.80
C GLN A 240 10.23 1.72 -12.82
N MET A 241 10.30 0.40 -13.02
CA MET A 241 9.77 -0.58 -12.08
C MET A 241 10.54 -0.62 -10.75
N ASP A 242 11.87 -0.53 -10.79
CA ASP A 242 12.69 -0.40 -9.58
C ASP A 242 12.27 0.81 -8.75
N GLN A 243 12.11 2.00 -9.37
CA GLN A 243 11.68 3.22 -8.66
C GLN A 243 10.27 3.08 -8.04
N VAL A 244 9.28 2.65 -8.82
CA VAL A 244 7.89 2.46 -8.33
C VAL A 244 7.84 1.47 -7.16
N ALA A 245 8.60 0.38 -7.24
CA ALA A 245 8.63 -0.63 -6.20
C ALA A 245 9.36 -0.15 -4.94
N MET A 246 10.48 0.56 -5.09
CA MET A 246 11.24 1.16 -3.98
C MET A 246 10.42 2.21 -3.23
N ASP A 247 9.78 3.16 -3.92
CA ASP A 247 8.98 4.20 -3.28
C ASP A 247 7.82 3.59 -2.46
N ALA A 248 7.10 2.61 -3.02
CA ALA A 248 6.00 1.93 -2.32
C ALA A 248 6.46 1.15 -1.07
N ALA A 249 7.64 0.54 -1.13
CA ALA A 249 8.25 -0.16 0.01
C ALA A 249 8.74 0.80 1.09
N ILE A 250 9.33 1.96 0.72
CA ILE A 250 9.70 3.02 1.67
C ILE A 250 8.47 3.60 2.35
N GLU A 251 7.40 3.94 1.62
CA GLU A 251 6.16 4.43 2.23
C GLU A 251 5.57 3.41 3.22
N THR A 252 5.68 2.11 2.92
CA THR A 252 5.21 1.03 3.80
C THR A 252 6.05 0.94 5.07
N ALA A 253 7.37 1.04 4.97
CA ALA A 253 8.28 1.09 6.11
C ALA A 253 8.06 2.34 6.98
N GLN A 254 7.81 3.51 6.36
CA GLN A 254 7.44 4.75 7.07
C GLN A 254 6.15 4.58 7.87
N ARG A 255 5.09 4.02 7.27
CA ARG A 255 3.83 3.74 7.98
C ARG A 255 4.03 2.77 9.15
N ALA A 256 4.81 1.70 8.97
CA ALA A 256 5.15 0.75 10.03
C ALA A 256 5.93 1.41 11.19
N TYR A 257 6.92 2.25 10.89
CA TYR A 257 7.72 2.96 11.88
C TYR A 257 6.92 3.98 12.69
N MET A 258 6.10 4.78 11.99
CA MET A 258 5.23 5.77 12.62
C MET A 258 4.21 5.11 13.56
N SER A 259 3.68 3.94 13.18
CA SER A 259 2.81 3.14 14.07
C SER A 259 3.51 2.74 15.38
N LEU A 260 4.80 2.35 15.34
CA LEU A 260 5.59 2.07 16.55
C LEU A 260 5.80 3.32 17.41
N PHE A 261 6.06 4.48 16.80
CA PHE A 261 6.29 5.75 17.49
C PHE A 261 5.00 6.33 18.11
N GLU A 262 3.88 6.22 17.41
CA GLU A 262 2.57 6.77 17.81
C GLU A 262 1.74 5.82 18.69
N ALA A 263 2.23 4.61 18.95
CA ALA A 263 1.63 3.67 19.89
C ALA A 263 1.32 4.32 21.25
N PRO A 264 0.16 4.02 21.87
CA PRO A 264 -0.21 4.60 23.16
C PRO A 264 0.76 4.12 24.26
N PRO A 265 1.30 5.03 25.08
CA PRO A 265 2.22 4.66 26.16
C PRO A 265 1.50 3.87 27.26
N LEU A 266 2.13 2.82 27.75
CA LEU A 266 1.66 2.04 28.89
C LEU A 266 1.78 2.85 30.18
N LEU A 267 0.64 3.34 30.68
CA LEU A 267 0.52 4.09 31.93
C LEU A 267 0.33 3.12 33.11
N ALA A 268 1.44 2.69 33.70
CA ALA A 268 1.48 1.82 34.88
C ALA A 268 2.69 2.14 35.76
N ASP A 269 2.51 2.08 37.09
CA ASP A 269 3.54 2.40 38.08
C ASP A 269 4.56 1.29 38.26
N LYS A 270 4.15 0.04 38.03
CA LYS A 270 4.96 -1.17 38.10
C LYS A 270 4.70 -2.04 36.87
N VAL A 271 5.68 -2.12 35.98
CA VAL A 271 5.61 -2.90 34.73
C VAL A 271 6.63 -4.02 34.77
N LEU A 272 6.16 -5.27 34.65
CA LEU A 272 7.03 -6.43 34.53
C LEU A 272 7.35 -6.71 33.07
N ALA A 273 8.58 -6.51 32.63
CA ALA A 273 8.99 -6.81 31.26
C ALA A 273 9.80 -8.09 31.20
N LEU A 274 9.50 -8.94 30.22
CA LEU A 274 10.14 -10.24 30.02
C LEU A 274 10.67 -10.34 28.58
N TYR A 275 11.88 -10.87 28.40
CA TYR A 275 12.50 -11.02 27.08
C TYR A 275 13.06 -12.44 26.86
N VAL A 276 12.56 -13.09 25.80
CA VAL A 276 13.03 -14.39 25.32
C VAL A 276 14.12 -14.17 24.27
N GLY A 277 15.34 -14.59 24.57
CA GLY A 277 16.47 -14.52 23.65
C GLY A 277 16.51 -15.66 22.63
N GLY A 278 17.70 -15.95 22.09
CA GLY A 278 17.94 -17.16 21.31
C GLY A 278 17.77 -18.44 22.16
N THR A 279 17.70 -19.60 21.50
CA THR A 279 17.39 -20.91 22.11
C THR A 279 18.23 -21.28 23.32
N THR A 280 19.52 -20.91 23.35
CA THR A 280 20.43 -21.19 24.48
C THR A 280 20.57 -20.04 25.48
N ARG A 281 19.96 -18.88 25.24
CA ARG A 281 20.11 -17.69 26.11
C ARG A 281 19.04 -17.67 27.21
N PRO A 282 19.39 -17.21 28.43
CA PRO A 282 18.42 -17.09 29.51
C PRO A 282 17.27 -16.14 29.15
N VAL A 283 16.14 -16.32 29.82
CA VAL A 283 15.01 -15.39 29.78
C VAL A 283 15.29 -14.27 30.77
N GLY A 284 15.26 -13.03 30.31
CA GLY A 284 15.49 -11.86 31.15
C GLY A 284 14.18 -11.32 31.72
N CYS A 285 14.18 -10.97 33.00
CA CYS A 285 13.06 -10.38 33.72
C CYS A 285 13.47 -9.02 34.32
N ALA A 286 12.65 -7.99 34.12
CA ALA A 286 12.91 -6.63 34.60
C ALA A 286 11.61 -5.97 35.10
N LEU A 287 11.55 -5.63 36.39
CA LEU A 287 10.49 -4.81 36.95
C LEU A 287 10.85 -3.32 36.82
N LEU A 288 10.02 -2.56 36.12
CA LEU A 288 10.20 -1.14 35.88
C LEU A 288 9.19 -0.31 36.68
N SER A 289 9.67 0.82 37.21
CA SER A 289 8.84 1.88 37.78
C SER A 289 8.13 2.73 36.70
N ALA A 290 7.14 3.52 37.10
CA ALA A 290 6.46 4.57 36.32
C ALA A 290 7.37 5.45 35.43
N LYS A 291 8.65 5.60 35.77
CA LYS A 291 9.65 6.42 35.04
C LYS A 291 10.57 5.60 34.13
N GLY A 292 10.42 4.27 34.07
CA GLY A 292 11.30 3.35 33.35
C GLY A 292 12.64 3.07 34.05
N LYS A 293 12.75 3.36 35.36
CA LYS A 293 13.89 2.93 36.19
C LYS A 293 13.66 1.48 36.64
N LEU A 294 14.70 0.66 36.52
CA LEU A 294 14.72 -0.71 37.05
C LEU A 294 14.57 -0.70 38.58
N LEU A 295 13.64 -1.50 39.09
CA LEU A 295 13.34 -1.68 40.51
C LEU A 295 13.88 -3.01 41.03
N ALA A 296 13.61 -4.08 40.29
CA ALA A 296 14.08 -5.44 40.53
C ALA A 296 14.31 -6.14 39.19
N HIS A 297 15.10 -7.20 39.17
CA HIS A 297 15.33 -8.03 37.99
C HIS A 297 15.62 -9.46 38.41
N ASP A 298 15.43 -10.38 37.47
CA ASP A 298 15.82 -11.77 37.60
C ASP A 298 16.17 -12.35 36.22
N GLU A 299 16.77 -13.53 36.18
CA GLU A 299 16.93 -14.31 34.95
C GLU A 299 16.96 -15.81 35.23
N TRP A 300 16.42 -16.61 34.31
CA TRP A 300 16.44 -18.06 34.43
C TRP A 300 16.95 -18.70 33.13
N PRO A 301 17.60 -19.89 33.22
CA PRO A 301 18.16 -20.57 32.07
C PRO A 301 17.08 -20.95 31.05
N ALA A 302 17.47 -21.12 29.79
CA ALA A 302 16.55 -21.47 28.71
C ALA A 302 15.79 -22.79 28.91
N SER A 303 16.31 -23.67 29.77
CA SER A 303 15.73 -24.97 30.15
C SER A 303 14.71 -24.90 31.30
N ALA A 304 14.32 -23.70 31.74
CA ALA A 304 13.37 -23.51 32.84
C ALA A 304 12.18 -22.63 32.40
N ASP A 305 10.99 -23.01 32.84
CA ASP A 305 9.73 -22.38 32.42
C ASP A 305 9.42 -21.06 33.15
N GLY A 306 10.18 -20.73 34.21
CA GLY A 306 10.10 -19.45 34.92
C GLY A 306 8.95 -19.30 35.91
N HIS A 307 8.00 -20.25 36.00
CA HIS A 307 6.83 -20.18 36.90
C HIS A 307 7.19 -19.75 38.34
N ALA A 308 8.14 -20.41 38.99
CA ALA A 308 8.51 -20.11 40.38
C ALA A 308 9.00 -18.66 40.55
N THR A 309 9.86 -18.19 39.65
CA THR A 309 10.38 -16.81 39.60
C THR A 309 9.27 -15.79 39.36
N LEU A 310 8.35 -16.10 38.44
CA LEU A 310 7.19 -15.24 38.15
C LEU A 310 6.25 -15.15 39.36
N SER A 311 5.86 -16.27 39.98
CA SER A 311 5.02 -16.28 41.17
C SER A 311 5.65 -15.50 42.34
N GLN A 312 6.96 -15.64 42.56
CA GLN A 312 7.69 -14.85 43.55
C GLN A 312 7.68 -13.36 43.22
N CYS A 313 7.93 -12.98 41.96
CA CYS A 313 7.90 -11.58 41.52
C CYS A 313 6.51 -10.96 41.63
N PHE A 314 5.45 -11.69 41.30
CA PHE A 314 4.07 -11.23 41.44
C PHE A 314 3.72 -11.01 42.92
N ALA A 315 4.05 -11.96 43.80
CA ALA A 315 3.80 -11.86 45.24
C ALA A 315 4.63 -10.75 45.93
N ALA A 316 5.87 -10.54 45.52
CA ALA A 316 6.76 -9.55 46.13
C ALA A 316 6.53 -8.11 45.63
N HIS A 317 5.99 -7.94 44.42
CA HIS A 317 6.00 -6.66 43.74
C HIS A 317 4.67 -6.20 43.13
N GLU A 318 3.67 -7.07 42.95
CA GLU A 318 2.34 -6.71 42.43
C GLU A 318 2.40 -5.85 41.14
N PRO A 319 2.88 -6.42 40.01
CA PRO A 319 2.95 -5.69 38.74
C PRO A 319 1.55 -5.35 38.22
N GLN A 320 1.37 -4.13 37.71
CA GLN A 320 0.10 -3.64 37.15
C GLN A 320 -0.06 -3.99 35.66
N ALA A 321 1.04 -4.29 34.97
CA ALA A 321 1.06 -4.72 33.58
C ALA A 321 2.28 -5.61 33.31
N VAL A 322 2.14 -6.56 32.38
CA VAL A 322 3.25 -7.41 31.90
C VAL A 322 3.55 -7.09 30.44
N VAL A 323 4.83 -6.98 30.08
CA VAL A 323 5.28 -6.73 28.71
C VAL A 323 5.99 -7.97 28.17
N LEU A 324 5.42 -8.55 27.11
CA LEU A 324 5.98 -9.68 26.36
C LEU A 324 6.38 -9.24 24.95
N PRO A 325 7.30 -9.95 24.27
CA PRO A 325 7.56 -9.68 22.88
C PRO A 325 6.41 -10.21 22.00
N VAL A 326 6.20 -9.60 20.83
CA VAL A 326 5.22 -10.06 19.83
C VAL A 326 5.60 -11.45 19.28
N ASN A 327 6.90 -11.66 19.03
CA ASN A 327 7.50 -12.88 18.52
C ASN A 327 8.83 -13.15 19.23
N ALA A 328 9.40 -14.34 19.05
CA ALA A 328 10.74 -14.68 19.50
C ALA A 328 11.35 -15.69 18.52
N VAL A 329 12.69 -15.81 18.51
CA VAL A 329 13.39 -16.89 17.78
C VAL A 329 12.90 -18.26 18.27
N ASP A 330 12.65 -18.35 19.57
CA ASP A 330 12.08 -19.50 20.25
C ASP A 330 10.60 -19.25 20.54
N GLY A 331 9.75 -19.57 19.55
CA GLY A 331 8.31 -19.35 19.62
C GLY A 331 7.56 -20.33 20.53
N GLU A 332 8.20 -21.43 20.97
CA GLU A 332 7.63 -22.38 21.91
C GLU A 332 7.82 -21.89 23.35
N ARG A 333 9.04 -21.48 23.71
CA ARG A 333 9.32 -20.86 25.02
C ARG A 333 8.55 -19.56 25.23
N LEU A 334 8.27 -18.77 24.18
CA LEU A 334 7.38 -17.61 24.29
C LEU A 334 5.91 -17.99 24.58
N ARG A 335 5.46 -19.19 24.20
CA ARG A 335 4.13 -19.71 24.58
C ARG A 335 4.14 -20.18 26.03
N ALA A 336 5.11 -21.01 26.43
CA ALA A 336 5.27 -21.45 27.81
C ALA A 336 5.35 -20.25 28.77
N LEU A 337 6.14 -19.22 28.41
CA LEU A 337 6.24 -17.98 29.19
C LEU A 337 4.91 -17.21 29.29
N ASN A 338 4.12 -17.19 28.21
CA ASN A 338 2.81 -16.55 28.22
C ASN A 338 1.83 -17.26 29.17
N ASP A 339 1.90 -18.58 29.20
CA ASP A 339 1.01 -19.41 30.02
C ASP A 339 1.45 -19.33 31.49
N ALA A 340 2.76 -19.31 31.76
CA ALA A 340 3.32 -19.05 33.09
C ALA A 340 2.99 -17.65 33.64
N VAL A 341 2.88 -16.63 32.79
CA VAL A 341 2.38 -15.30 33.18
C VAL A 341 0.91 -15.34 33.54
N ALA A 342 0.08 -16.08 32.79
CA ALA A 342 -1.35 -16.22 33.06
C ALA A 342 -1.63 -16.97 34.38
N ASP A 343 -0.81 -17.97 34.70
CA ASP A 343 -0.87 -18.69 35.98
C ASP A 343 -0.34 -17.87 37.18
N ALA A 344 0.60 -16.94 36.94
CA ALA A 344 1.18 -16.10 38.00
C ALA A 344 0.25 -14.96 38.46
N GLY A 345 -0.63 -14.46 37.59
CA GLY A 345 -1.67 -13.50 38.00
C GLY A 345 -2.45 -12.85 36.86
N ASP A 346 -3.66 -12.38 37.18
CA ASP A 346 -4.59 -11.77 36.22
C ASP A 346 -4.25 -10.30 35.93
N VAL A 347 -3.22 -10.07 35.12
CA VAL A 347 -2.62 -8.76 34.85
C VAL A 347 -2.57 -8.51 33.33
N PRO A 348 -2.89 -7.30 32.82
CA PRO A 348 -2.90 -7.02 31.39
C PRO A 348 -1.52 -7.23 30.73
N VAL A 349 -1.51 -8.04 29.67
CA VAL A 349 -0.31 -8.35 28.88
C VAL A 349 -0.26 -7.46 27.64
N VAL A 350 0.76 -6.60 27.57
CA VAL A 350 1.08 -5.75 26.41
C VAL A 350 2.15 -6.43 25.58
N ARG A 351 1.97 -6.48 24.25
CA ARG A 351 2.98 -7.02 23.33
C ARG A 351 3.75 -5.92 22.61
N VAL A 352 5.08 -6.04 22.57
CA VAL A 352 5.97 -5.07 21.92
C VAL A 352 6.88 -5.78 20.93
N LEU A 353 7.16 -5.13 19.79
CA LEU A 353 8.05 -5.67 18.77
C LEU A 353 9.51 -5.75 19.30
N PRO A 354 10.18 -6.91 19.25
CA PRO A 354 11.56 -7.09 19.73
C PRO A 354 12.64 -6.72 18.68
N ALA A 355 12.32 -5.86 17.72
CA ALA A 355 13.25 -5.43 16.67
C ALA A 355 14.38 -4.53 17.22
N ALA A 356 15.58 -4.55 16.62
CA ALA A 356 16.76 -3.80 17.08
C ALA A 356 17.11 -3.91 18.59
N VAL A 357 16.62 -4.92 19.33
CA VAL A 357 16.79 -4.97 20.79
C VAL A 357 18.27 -5.04 21.19
N ARG A 358 19.12 -5.72 20.41
CA ARG A 358 20.58 -5.73 20.64
C ARG A 358 21.17 -4.31 20.65
N GLU A 359 20.86 -3.53 19.62
CA GLU A 359 21.35 -2.15 19.48
C GLU A 359 20.86 -1.27 20.64
N ALA A 360 19.54 -1.28 20.90
CA ALA A 360 18.95 -0.53 22.02
C ALA A 360 19.53 -0.92 23.39
N ARG A 361 19.86 -2.20 23.58
CA ARG A 361 20.42 -2.77 24.80
C ARG A 361 21.86 -2.34 25.03
N ASP A 362 22.65 -2.25 23.96
CA ASP A 362 24.07 -1.89 24.02
C ASP A 362 24.25 -0.40 24.36
N LEU A 363 23.20 0.42 24.19
CA LEU A 363 23.10 1.80 24.71
C LEU A 363 22.78 1.89 26.22
N ILE A 364 22.47 0.78 26.90
CA ILE A 364 22.09 0.81 28.33
C ILE A 364 23.30 0.50 29.22
N ASP A 365 23.88 1.54 29.80
CA ASP A 365 24.86 1.41 30.86
C ASP A 365 24.16 1.03 32.19
N MET A 366 24.35 -0.22 32.59
CA MET A 366 23.88 -0.79 33.86
C MET A 366 24.59 -2.14 34.12
N PRO A 367 24.93 -2.47 35.38
CA PRO A 367 25.68 -3.68 35.73
C PRO A 367 24.77 -4.91 35.88
N VAL A 368 23.98 -5.22 34.86
CA VAL A 368 23.09 -6.41 34.82
C VAL A 368 23.25 -7.17 33.50
N SER A 369 22.74 -8.41 33.47
CA SER A 369 22.94 -9.33 32.35
C SER A 369 22.39 -8.79 31.03
N ALA A 370 22.91 -9.33 29.93
CA ALA A 370 22.43 -9.01 28.59
C ALA A 370 20.96 -9.40 28.35
N ALA A 371 20.40 -10.35 29.10
CA ALA A 371 18.99 -10.72 29.02
C ALA A 371 18.11 -9.72 29.78
N VAL A 372 18.50 -9.33 31.01
CA VAL A 372 17.82 -8.29 31.80
C VAL A 372 17.81 -6.97 31.05
N LYS A 373 18.95 -6.53 30.47
CA LYS A 373 18.99 -5.30 29.65
C LYS A 373 18.01 -5.34 28.48
N SER A 374 17.84 -6.49 27.80
CA SER A 374 16.86 -6.64 26.72
C SER A 374 15.41 -6.54 27.22
N ALA A 375 15.11 -7.07 28.41
CA ALA A 375 13.81 -6.91 29.05
C ALA A 375 13.54 -5.42 29.41
N VAL A 376 14.55 -4.71 29.91
CA VAL A 376 14.48 -3.25 30.14
C VAL A 376 14.17 -2.47 28.86
N VAL A 377 14.80 -2.80 27.72
CA VAL A 377 14.47 -2.20 26.41
C VAL A 377 12.98 -2.38 26.10
N LEU A 378 12.49 -3.62 26.21
CA LEU A 378 11.12 -3.97 25.83
C LEU A 378 10.08 -3.27 26.70
N GLY A 379 10.27 -3.29 28.03
CA GLY A 379 9.41 -2.59 28.97
C GLY A 379 9.41 -1.08 28.77
N ARG A 380 10.59 -0.47 28.59
CA ARG A 380 10.68 0.97 28.30
C ARG A 380 9.99 1.34 26.99
N ARG A 381 10.05 0.49 25.95
CA ARG A 381 9.32 0.72 24.69
C ARG A 381 7.80 0.68 24.86
N ALA A 382 7.26 -0.18 25.73
CA ALA A 382 5.83 -0.14 26.07
C ALA A 382 5.44 1.18 26.75
N MET A 383 6.25 1.63 27.73
CA MET A 383 5.95 2.81 28.55
C MET A 383 6.24 4.14 27.83
N PHE A 384 7.25 4.19 26.96
CA PHE A 384 7.72 5.42 26.31
C PHE A 384 8.07 5.21 24.83
N PRO A 385 7.13 4.80 23.95
CA PRO A 385 7.41 4.52 22.54
C PRO A 385 8.19 5.65 21.85
N LYS A 386 7.73 6.90 22.01
CA LYS A 386 8.35 8.11 21.45
C LYS A 386 9.77 8.41 21.93
N ARG A 387 10.21 7.83 23.06
CA ARG A 387 11.55 8.03 23.62
C ARG A 387 12.50 6.91 23.29
N GLU A 388 12.00 5.69 23.10
CA GLU A 388 12.83 4.49 22.99
C GLU A 388 12.98 3.97 21.56
N TRP A 389 11.99 4.16 20.68
CA TRP A 389 12.11 3.80 19.26
C TRP A 389 13.13 4.65 18.49
N PRO A 390 13.24 5.98 18.69
CA PRO A 390 14.26 6.81 18.04
C PRO A 390 15.72 6.54 18.44
N LYS A 391 15.97 5.67 19.42
CA LYS A 391 17.34 5.36 19.89
C LYS A 391 18.07 4.35 19.02
N VAL A 392 17.36 3.70 18.10
CA VAL A 392 17.90 2.67 17.20
C VAL A 392 17.74 3.10 15.76
N SER A 393 18.68 2.66 14.94
CA SER A 393 18.65 2.83 13.50
C SER A 393 17.38 2.24 12.88
N ALA A 394 16.87 2.96 11.89
CA ALA A 394 15.79 2.54 11.00
C ALA A 394 16.01 1.14 10.40
N GLU A 395 17.25 0.87 9.98
CA GLU A 395 17.67 -0.36 9.32
C GLU A 395 17.51 -1.59 10.24
N SER A 396 17.97 -1.50 11.49
CA SER A 396 17.86 -2.59 12.48
C SER A 396 16.42 -2.92 12.90
N LEU A 397 15.44 -2.08 12.56
CA LEU A 397 14.05 -2.29 12.95
C LEU A 397 13.29 -3.28 12.08
N GLY A 398 13.79 -3.61 10.88
CA GLY A 398 13.16 -4.62 10.00
C GLY A 398 11.71 -4.27 9.66
N LEU A 399 11.45 -3.01 9.28
CA LEU A 399 10.11 -2.37 9.16
C LEU A 399 9.25 -2.85 7.98
N GLY A 400 9.49 -4.06 7.51
CA GLY A 400 8.82 -4.69 6.39
C GLY A 400 9.64 -5.88 5.88
N GLU A 401 8.96 -6.86 5.28
CA GLU A 401 9.53 -8.11 4.76
C GLU A 401 10.71 -7.88 3.78
N TYR A 402 10.72 -6.74 3.09
CA TYR A 402 11.71 -6.33 2.08
C TYR A 402 12.51 -5.08 2.49
N SER A 403 12.48 -4.70 3.78
CA SER A 403 13.23 -3.53 4.28
C SER A 403 14.75 -3.68 4.13
N ALA A 404 15.26 -4.92 4.14
CA ALA A 404 16.66 -5.24 3.87
C ALA A 404 17.07 -5.12 2.39
N ASP A 405 16.10 -4.98 1.47
CA ASP A 405 16.34 -4.91 0.02
C ASP A 405 16.35 -3.46 -0.51
N LEU A 406 15.97 -2.52 0.36
CA LEU A 406 16.01 -1.08 0.11
C LEU A 406 17.43 -0.55 0.24
N ASP A 407 17.70 0.59 -0.39
CA ASP A 407 18.90 1.36 -0.11
C ASP A 407 18.85 1.82 1.36
N PRO A 408 19.80 1.38 2.23
CA PRO A 408 19.76 1.70 3.65
C PRO A 408 19.81 3.20 3.92
N ALA A 409 20.57 3.95 3.12
CA ALA A 409 20.67 5.40 3.25
C ALA A 409 19.34 6.09 2.91
N ALA A 410 18.70 5.71 1.81
CA ALA A 410 17.41 6.26 1.41
C ALA A 410 16.27 5.89 2.39
N LEU A 411 16.31 4.69 2.95
CA LEU A 411 15.38 4.24 3.99
C LEU A 411 15.62 5.00 5.31
N GLY A 412 16.87 5.15 5.72
CA GLY A 412 17.28 5.91 6.90
C GLY A 412 16.84 7.37 6.82
N ASP A 413 17.19 8.07 5.73
CA ASP A 413 16.77 9.45 5.47
C ASP A 413 15.24 9.58 5.52
N ALA A 414 14.50 8.69 4.86
CA ALA A 414 13.02 8.75 4.83
C ALA A 414 12.37 8.56 6.21
N LEU A 415 13.02 7.83 7.12
CA LEU A 415 12.52 7.53 8.47
C LEU A 415 12.97 8.57 9.50
N ASP A 416 14.20 9.07 9.42
CA ASP A 416 14.69 10.23 10.18
C ASP A 416 13.85 11.47 9.87
N GLU A 417 13.51 11.65 8.59
CA GLU A 417 12.58 12.67 8.13
C GLU A 417 11.21 12.45 8.79
N ALA A 418 10.57 11.29 8.60
CA ALA A 418 9.24 10.99 9.17
C ALA A 418 9.16 11.20 10.70
N LEU A 419 10.21 10.82 11.43
CA LEU A 419 10.35 11.06 12.87
C LEU A 419 10.37 12.56 13.21
N LEU A 420 11.29 13.31 12.58
CA LEU A 420 11.45 14.75 12.82
C LEU A 420 10.12 15.47 12.61
N LEU A 421 9.34 15.00 11.65
CA LEU A 421 8.05 15.55 11.28
C LEU A 421 6.93 15.23 12.28
N SER A 422 6.91 14.01 12.83
CA SER A 422 6.06 13.70 13.98
C SER A 422 6.40 14.59 15.19
N THR A 423 7.69 14.88 15.43
CA THR A 423 8.09 15.79 16.54
C THR A 423 7.67 17.24 16.33
N LEU A 424 7.50 17.69 15.08
CA LEU A 424 6.95 19.00 14.73
C LEU A 424 5.41 19.07 14.80
N GLY A 425 4.73 17.95 15.10
CA GLY A 425 3.27 17.87 15.15
C GLY A 425 2.60 17.83 13.76
N LEU A 426 3.39 17.70 12.69
CA LEU A 426 2.89 17.57 11.33
C LEU A 426 2.46 16.13 11.09
N LYS A 427 1.15 15.86 11.17
CA LYS A 427 0.61 14.54 10.88
C LYS A 427 0.84 14.15 9.42
N HIS A 428 1.15 12.88 9.20
CA HIS A 428 1.09 12.29 7.87
C HIS A 428 -0.36 12.40 7.36
N ALA A 429 -0.56 13.08 6.23
CA ALA A 429 -1.80 12.97 5.48
C ALA A 429 -1.75 11.64 4.72
N GLU A 430 -2.71 10.74 4.96
CA GLU A 430 -2.88 9.56 4.13
C GLU A 430 -3.15 10.02 2.69
N ALA A 431 -2.25 9.69 1.77
CA ALA A 431 -2.53 9.87 0.36
C ALA A 431 -3.73 8.96 0.00
N PRO A 432 -4.75 9.45 -0.73
CA PRO A 432 -5.84 8.60 -1.18
C PRO A 432 -5.25 7.46 -2.02
N SER A 433 -5.56 6.22 -1.64
CA SER A 433 -4.95 5.03 -2.21
C SER A 433 -5.21 4.96 -3.72
N PRO A 434 -4.17 5.02 -4.59
CA PRO A 434 -4.34 5.00 -6.04
C PRO A 434 -4.57 3.55 -6.50
N GLY A 435 -5.79 3.03 -6.31
CA GLY A 435 -6.00 1.58 -6.45
C GLY A 435 -7.43 1.04 -6.43
N ALA A 436 -8.46 1.83 -6.74
CA ALA A 436 -9.82 1.30 -6.98
C ALA A 436 -9.99 0.69 -8.39
N ALA A 437 -8.91 0.15 -8.97
CA ALA A 437 -8.88 -0.35 -10.35
C ALA A 437 -8.08 -1.66 -10.48
N ALA A 438 -8.82 -2.76 -10.64
CA ALA A 438 -8.40 -4.02 -11.27
C ALA A 438 -7.13 -4.74 -10.75
N ARG A 439 -7.31 -5.75 -9.89
CA ARG A 439 -7.35 -7.17 -10.31
C ARG A 439 -7.65 -8.14 -9.15
N SER A 440 -8.35 -9.23 -9.46
CA SER A 440 -8.69 -10.34 -8.56
C SER A 440 -7.84 -11.59 -8.86
N TYR A 441 -8.14 -12.72 -8.20
CA TYR A 441 -7.53 -14.07 -8.31
C TYR A 441 -6.25 -14.32 -7.46
N PRO A 442 -5.87 -15.60 -7.22
CA PRO A 442 -6.67 -16.54 -6.42
C PRO A 442 -5.87 -17.18 -5.25
N ALA A 443 -6.53 -17.98 -4.41
CA ALA A 443 -5.91 -18.63 -3.26
C ALA A 443 -5.25 -19.99 -3.59
N SER A 444 -4.31 -20.45 -2.76
CA SER A 444 -4.12 -21.88 -2.47
C SER A 444 -3.22 -22.19 -1.25
N ARG A 445 -3.59 -23.27 -0.53
CA ARG A 445 -2.81 -24.08 0.45
C ARG A 445 -2.56 -23.55 1.88
N THR A 446 -3.65 -23.56 2.64
CA THR A 446 -3.83 -24.31 3.92
C THR A 446 -2.62 -24.69 4.80
N ALA A 447 -2.67 -24.28 6.07
CA ALA A 447 -2.19 -25.07 7.21
C ALA A 447 -3.16 -24.93 8.40
N HIS A 448 -3.53 -26.06 9.04
CA HIS A 448 -4.43 -26.07 10.20
C HIS A 448 -3.73 -25.54 11.46
N LEU A 449 -4.34 -24.61 12.21
CA LEU A 449 -4.06 -24.44 13.64
C LEU A 449 -5.34 -24.17 14.44
N ARG A 450 -5.42 -24.84 15.59
CA ARG A 450 -6.56 -24.80 16.53
C ARG A 450 -6.68 -23.44 17.23
N SER A 451 -7.91 -23.19 17.70
CA SER A 451 -8.37 -22.03 18.46
C SER A 451 -7.34 -21.40 19.42
N LYS A 452 -7.04 -20.12 19.20
CA LYS A 452 -6.37 -19.24 20.18
C LYS A 452 -7.24 -18.00 20.39
N ARG A 453 -7.44 -17.58 21.64
CA ARG A 453 -8.40 -16.52 22.03
C ARG A 453 -7.95 -15.16 21.48
N LEU A 454 -8.91 -14.37 20.97
CA LEU A 454 -8.63 -13.19 20.15
C LEU A 454 -8.67 -11.84 20.89
N ASN A 455 -9.41 -11.73 22.00
CA ASN A 455 -9.48 -10.49 22.80
C ASN A 455 -9.21 -10.75 24.29
N PRO A 456 -8.29 -10.01 24.94
CA PRO A 456 -8.04 -10.12 26.39
C PRO A 456 -8.97 -9.25 27.26
N MET A 457 -9.65 -8.25 26.69
CA MET A 457 -10.44 -7.25 27.43
C MET A 457 -11.96 -7.48 27.48
N VAL A 458 -12.48 -8.52 26.82
CA VAL A 458 -13.93 -8.81 26.77
C VAL A 458 -14.16 -10.18 27.41
N ARG A 459 -14.73 -10.22 28.62
CA ARG A 459 -14.92 -11.47 29.39
C ARG A 459 -16.37 -11.95 29.38
N THR A 460 -17.33 -11.04 29.26
CA THR A 460 -18.77 -11.34 29.23
C THR A 460 -19.49 -10.36 28.32
N MET A 461 -20.65 -10.76 27.78
CA MET A 461 -21.47 -9.95 26.86
C MET A 461 -21.89 -8.58 27.42
N ARG A 462 -21.79 -8.37 28.75
CA ARG A 462 -22.04 -7.09 29.45
C ARG A 462 -20.90 -6.07 29.32
N ASP A 463 -19.70 -6.51 28.92
CA ASP A 463 -18.52 -5.64 28.76
C ASP A 463 -18.50 -4.94 27.39
N LEU A 464 -19.23 -5.49 26.42
CA LEU A 464 -19.35 -4.93 25.06
C LEU A 464 -20.23 -3.69 25.07
N LYS A 465 -19.70 -2.57 24.56
CA LYS A 465 -20.45 -1.33 24.32
C LYS A 465 -20.58 -1.08 22.82
N PRO A 466 -21.76 -0.63 22.33
CA PRO A 466 -21.90 -0.10 20.99
C PRO A 466 -20.82 0.95 20.67
N GLY A 467 -20.19 0.84 19.49
CA GLY A 467 -19.07 1.67 19.06
C GLY A 467 -17.67 1.10 19.35
N MET A 468 -17.54 0.07 20.19
CA MET A 468 -16.26 -0.58 20.49
C MET A 468 -15.70 -1.33 19.26
N MET A 469 -14.40 -1.23 19.01
CA MET A 469 -13.70 -2.06 18.01
C MET A 469 -13.24 -3.36 18.68
N VAL A 470 -13.43 -4.49 18.00
CA VAL A 470 -13.13 -5.83 18.50
C VAL A 470 -12.55 -6.71 17.39
N ASP A 471 -11.48 -7.45 17.71
CA ASP A 471 -10.88 -8.39 16.76
C ASP A 471 -11.61 -9.73 16.78
N GLY A 472 -11.97 -10.26 15.62
CA GLY A 472 -12.69 -11.52 15.54
C GLY A 472 -12.30 -12.34 14.32
N VAL A 473 -12.46 -13.66 14.40
CA VAL A 473 -12.22 -14.56 13.26
C VAL A 473 -13.54 -15.02 12.71
N ILE A 474 -13.72 -14.89 11.40
CA ILE A 474 -14.94 -15.29 10.70
C ILE A 474 -15.06 -16.82 10.77
N THR A 475 -16.12 -17.33 11.40
CA THR A 475 -16.36 -18.78 11.56
C THR A 475 -17.24 -19.35 10.47
N ASN A 476 -18.17 -18.57 9.92
CA ASN A 476 -19.09 -19.04 8.90
C ASN A 476 -19.56 -17.89 7.99
N LEU A 477 -19.95 -18.22 6.76
CA LEU A 477 -20.54 -17.29 5.80
C LEU A 477 -21.91 -17.82 5.36
N THR A 478 -22.91 -16.95 5.34
CA THR A 478 -24.25 -17.26 4.82
C THR A 478 -24.62 -16.25 3.75
N ARG A 479 -25.72 -16.48 3.02
CA ARG A 479 -26.20 -15.53 1.99
C ARG A 479 -26.61 -14.14 2.53
N PHE A 480 -26.74 -13.99 3.85
CA PHE A 480 -27.17 -12.76 4.51
C PHE A 480 -26.07 -12.08 5.33
N GLY A 481 -24.89 -12.70 5.48
CA GLY A 481 -23.80 -12.11 6.27
C GLY A 481 -22.66 -13.05 6.61
N ALA A 482 -21.83 -12.62 7.55
CA ALA A 482 -20.69 -13.35 8.08
C ALA A 482 -20.79 -13.50 9.60
N PHE A 483 -20.60 -14.71 10.11
CA PHE A 483 -20.47 -14.98 11.54
C PHE A 483 -19.02 -14.86 11.97
N VAL A 484 -18.80 -14.19 13.10
CA VAL A 484 -17.48 -13.81 13.61
C VAL A 484 -17.37 -14.21 15.08
N ASN A 485 -16.36 -15.00 15.40
CA ASN A 485 -15.99 -15.34 16.76
C ASN A 485 -15.04 -14.29 17.33
N ILE A 486 -15.55 -13.51 18.30
CA ILE A 486 -14.83 -12.44 19.02
C ILE A 486 -14.07 -13.00 20.25
N GLY A 487 -14.19 -14.30 20.54
CA GLY A 487 -13.67 -14.92 21.77
C GLY A 487 -14.69 -15.05 22.91
N LEU A 488 -15.98 -14.75 22.65
CA LEU A 488 -17.09 -15.01 23.58
C LEU A 488 -17.73 -16.38 23.32
N SER A 489 -18.59 -16.82 24.24
CA SER A 489 -19.40 -18.05 24.13
C SER A 489 -20.47 -18.00 23.03
N THR A 490 -20.62 -16.87 22.34
CA THR A 490 -21.62 -16.68 21.29
C THR A 490 -21.01 -15.95 20.11
N GLU A 491 -21.32 -16.41 18.91
CA GLU A 491 -20.87 -15.81 17.66
C GLU A 491 -21.63 -14.51 17.38
N ALA A 492 -20.91 -13.52 16.84
CA ALA A 492 -21.49 -12.26 16.40
C ALA A 492 -21.73 -12.28 14.90
N MET A 493 -22.64 -11.44 14.40
CA MET A 493 -23.03 -11.44 12.99
C MET A 493 -22.80 -10.07 12.34
N ILE A 494 -22.08 -10.04 11.22
CA ILE A 494 -22.02 -8.90 10.31
C ILE A 494 -23.00 -9.15 9.17
N HIS A 495 -23.98 -8.26 8.99
CA HIS A 495 -24.92 -8.34 7.86
C HIS A 495 -24.21 -7.99 6.54
N ILE A 496 -24.68 -8.52 5.41
CA ILE A 496 -24.07 -8.29 4.08
C ILE A 496 -23.85 -6.80 3.75
N SER A 497 -24.81 -5.93 4.09
CA SER A 497 -24.72 -4.48 3.91
C SER A 497 -23.86 -3.73 4.96
N GLN A 498 -23.15 -4.47 5.82
CA GLN A 498 -22.21 -3.99 6.83
C GLN A 498 -20.81 -4.59 6.65
N LEU A 499 -20.60 -5.36 5.57
CA LEU A 499 -19.29 -5.92 5.20
C LEU A 499 -18.41 -4.89 4.48
N ALA A 500 -19.02 -4.02 3.66
CA ALA A 500 -18.35 -2.99 2.87
C ALA A 500 -19.28 -1.78 2.69
N VAL A 501 -18.71 -0.65 2.26
CA VAL A 501 -19.45 0.57 1.88
C VAL A 501 -20.15 0.41 0.53
N GLU A 502 -19.60 -0.45 -0.34
CA GLU A 502 -20.13 -0.78 -1.66
C GLU A 502 -21.20 -1.90 -1.58
N PHE A 503 -22.00 -2.05 -2.63
CA PHE A 503 -23.05 -3.07 -2.67
C PHE A 503 -22.45 -4.46 -2.89
N VAL A 504 -22.68 -5.37 -1.94
CA VAL A 504 -22.19 -6.75 -1.95
C VAL A 504 -23.34 -7.69 -2.25
N GLU A 505 -23.24 -8.49 -3.33
CA GLU A 505 -24.25 -9.49 -3.66
C GLU A 505 -24.07 -10.81 -2.89
N GLU A 506 -22.83 -11.20 -2.62
CA GLU A 506 -22.52 -12.39 -1.81
C GLU A 506 -21.37 -12.11 -0.81
N PRO A 507 -21.51 -12.43 0.49
CA PRO A 507 -20.48 -12.14 1.50
C PRO A 507 -19.10 -12.73 1.21
N SER A 508 -19.06 -13.84 0.46
CA SER A 508 -17.86 -14.52 -0.04
C SER A 508 -16.88 -13.62 -0.80
N GLN A 509 -17.38 -12.52 -1.39
CA GLN A 509 -16.60 -11.59 -2.20
C GLN A 509 -15.72 -10.66 -1.35
N VAL A 510 -16.20 -10.28 -0.16
CA VAL A 510 -15.52 -9.30 0.73
C VAL A 510 -14.77 -9.99 1.87
N VAL A 511 -15.31 -11.12 2.36
CA VAL A 511 -14.79 -11.80 3.55
C VAL A 511 -14.72 -13.31 3.37
N ARG A 512 -13.77 -13.94 4.06
CA ARG A 512 -13.53 -15.40 4.03
C ARG A 512 -13.63 -16.03 5.41
N VAL A 513 -14.16 -17.25 5.50
CA VAL A 513 -14.06 -18.08 6.72
C VAL A 513 -12.58 -18.26 7.09
N GLY A 514 -12.26 -18.05 8.37
CA GLY A 514 -10.91 -18.06 8.92
C GLY A 514 -10.19 -16.69 8.88
N GLN A 515 -10.74 -15.68 8.19
CA GLN A 515 -10.15 -14.34 8.16
C GLN A 515 -10.27 -13.66 9.53
N SER A 516 -9.17 -13.09 10.01
CA SER A 516 -9.20 -12.16 11.15
C SER A 516 -9.67 -10.79 10.67
N VAL A 517 -10.69 -10.24 11.31
CA VAL A 517 -11.32 -8.95 11.01
C VAL A 517 -11.40 -8.10 12.27
N ASN A 518 -10.99 -6.83 12.17
CA ASN A 518 -11.26 -5.83 13.19
C ASN A 518 -12.63 -5.21 12.87
N ALA A 519 -13.63 -5.50 13.70
CA ALA A 519 -15.01 -5.12 13.46
C ALA A 519 -15.54 -4.25 14.60
N ARG A 520 -16.48 -3.35 14.28
CA ARG A 520 -17.16 -2.50 15.25
C ARG A 520 -18.43 -3.15 15.77
N VAL A 521 -18.64 -3.10 17.08
CA VAL A 521 -19.94 -3.41 17.70
C VAL A 521 -20.97 -2.35 17.31
N LEU A 522 -22.01 -2.74 16.58
CA LEU A 522 -23.17 -1.87 16.29
C LEU A 522 -24.17 -1.90 17.44
N ASP A 523 -24.55 -3.10 17.87
CA ASP A 523 -25.58 -3.32 18.89
C ASP A 523 -25.37 -4.67 19.60
N VAL A 524 -25.84 -4.75 20.85
CA VAL A 524 -25.73 -5.93 21.71
C VAL A 524 -27.06 -6.14 22.42
N ILE A 525 -27.68 -7.30 22.21
CA ILE A 525 -28.94 -7.70 22.85
C ILE A 525 -28.63 -8.87 23.80
N PRO A 526 -28.41 -8.62 25.11
CA PRO A 526 -28.01 -9.66 26.06
C PRO A 526 -29.08 -10.74 26.26
N GLU A 527 -30.36 -10.36 26.16
CA GLU A 527 -31.50 -11.27 26.40
C GLU A 527 -31.63 -12.37 25.33
N LYS A 528 -31.21 -12.08 24.09
CA LYS A 528 -31.28 -13.00 22.96
C LYS A 528 -29.90 -13.59 22.60
N ASN A 529 -28.86 -13.30 23.38
CA ASN A 529 -27.45 -13.59 23.09
C ASN A 529 -27.04 -13.20 21.65
N ARG A 530 -27.28 -11.94 21.24
CA ARG A 530 -26.98 -11.48 19.87
C ARG A 530 -26.08 -10.25 19.88
N ILE A 531 -25.05 -10.27 19.03
CA ILE A 531 -24.11 -9.16 18.80
C ILE A 531 -24.11 -8.84 17.31
N ALA A 532 -24.44 -7.60 16.97
CA ALA A 532 -24.37 -7.09 15.61
C ALA A 532 -23.05 -6.33 15.41
N LEU A 533 -22.34 -6.65 14.33
CA LEU A 533 -21.05 -6.05 13.98
C LEU A 533 -21.09 -5.34 12.62
N SER A 534 -20.12 -4.44 12.40
CA SER A 534 -19.86 -3.80 11.11
C SER A 534 -18.37 -3.71 10.81
N LEU A 535 -18.00 -3.90 9.55
CA LEU A 535 -16.67 -3.64 8.99
C LEU A 535 -16.53 -2.21 8.46
N ILE A 536 -17.62 -1.43 8.42
CA ILE A 536 -17.63 -0.07 7.87
C ILE A 536 -17.02 0.92 8.88
N PRO A 537 -15.97 1.68 8.53
CA PRO A 537 -15.39 2.70 9.41
C PRO A 537 -16.33 3.90 9.61
N ALA A 538 -16.23 4.55 10.78
CA ALA A 538 -17.11 5.69 11.15
C ALA A 538 -17.17 6.80 10.09
N SER A 539 -16.04 7.07 9.44
CA SER A 539 -15.84 8.13 8.47
C SER A 539 -16.56 7.91 7.14
N ALA A 540 -17.08 6.69 6.89
CA ALA A 540 -17.74 6.32 5.64
C ALA A 540 -19.29 6.22 5.76
N LEU A 541 -19.87 6.53 6.93
CA LEU A 541 -21.32 6.60 7.08
C LEU A 541 -21.84 7.92 6.48
N PRO A 542 -22.76 7.89 5.50
CA PRO A 542 -23.37 9.12 5.02
C PRO A 542 -24.23 9.75 6.12
N THR A 543 -23.94 11.01 6.47
CA THR A 543 -24.79 11.79 7.38
C THR A 543 -26.18 11.94 6.75
N ARG A 544 -27.15 11.19 7.27
CA ARG A 544 -28.51 11.16 6.74
C ARG A 544 -29.16 12.54 6.95
N PRO A 545 -29.69 13.20 5.90
CA PRO A 545 -30.39 14.46 6.07
C PRO A 545 -31.68 14.23 6.86
N GLU A 546 -31.92 15.03 7.90
CA GLU A 546 -33.21 15.03 8.58
C GLU A 546 -34.29 15.60 7.65
N ARG A 547 -35.35 14.81 7.41
CA ARG A 547 -36.68 15.32 7.03
C ARG A 547 -37.78 14.28 7.20
N GLY A 548 -38.60 14.50 8.23
CA GLY A 548 -40.05 14.34 8.19
C GLY A 548 -40.64 12.95 7.98
N GLY A 549 -41.13 12.33 9.06
CA GLY A 549 -42.09 11.23 8.97
C GLY A 549 -42.10 10.34 10.21
N PHE A 550 -42.97 10.65 11.18
CA PHE A 550 -43.22 9.74 12.31
C PHE A 550 -43.75 8.39 11.79
N ARG A 551 -42.92 7.35 11.91
CA ARG A 551 -43.35 5.95 11.95
C ARG A 551 -43.06 5.42 13.34
N SER A 552 -44.04 4.73 13.93
CA SER A 552 -43.94 4.26 15.31
C SER A 552 -42.91 3.13 15.45
N GLN A 553 -42.11 3.21 16.51
CA GLN A 553 -41.00 2.27 16.81
C GLN A 553 -41.43 0.79 16.90
N ALA A 554 -42.72 0.52 17.07
CA ALA A 554 -43.29 -0.84 17.04
C ALA A 554 -43.15 -1.56 15.68
N ALA A 555 -43.10 -0.83 14.56
CA ALA A 555 -43.05 -1.44 13.23
C ALA A 555 -41.67 -2.03 12.87
N ASP A 556 -40.59 -1.41 13.35
CA ASP A 556 -39.22 -1.90 13.11
C ASP A 556 -38.88 -3.08 14.03
N LEU A 557 -39.44 -3.12 15.25
CA LEU A 557 -39.32 -4.25 16.17
C LEU A 557 -39.94 -5.55 15.60
N ALA A 558 -41.07 -5.46 14.91
CA ALA A 558 -41.69 -6.64 14.27
C ALA A 558 -40.85 -7.23 13.13
N ARG A 559 -39.99 -6.42 12.48
CA ARG A 559 -39.03 -6.94 11.50
C ARG A 559 -37.83 -7.62 12.17
N ALA A 560 -37.39 -7.15 13.34
CA ALA A 560 -36.26 -7.70 14.08
C ALA A 560 -36.42 -9.19 14.46
N ASP A 561 -37.65 -9.68 14.68
CA ASP A 561 -37.89 -11.10 14.97
C ASP A 561 -37.93 -12.00 13.72
N SER A 562 -38.07 -11.44 12.52
CA SER A 562 -37.99 -12.22 11.27
C SER A 562 -36.57 -12.67 10.89
N PHE A 563 -35.53 -12.15 11.57
CA PHE A 563 -34.13 -12.43 11.27
C PHE A 563 -33.62 -13.83 11.67
N PHE A 564 -34.39 -14.65 12.40
CA PHE A 564 -33.87 -15.88 13.03
C PHE A 564 -34.76 -17.14 12.90
N SER A 565 -35.81 -17.13 12.10
CA SER A 565 -36.64 -18.33 11.85
C SER A 565 -36.17 -19.09 10.61
N PRO A 566 -35.85 -20.41 10.70
CA PRO A 566 -35.57 -21.21 9.52
C PRO A 566 -36.86 -21.46 8.72
N ARG A 567 -36.78 -21.43 7.38
CA ARG A 567 -37.85 -21.99 6.53
C ARG A 567 -37.82 -23.52 6.60
N PRO A 568 -38.98 -24.21 6.55
CA PRO A 568 -39.03 -25.66 6.48
C PRO A 568 -38.43 -26.18 5.16
N PRO A 569 -37.88 -27.41 5.15
CA PRO A 569 -37.29 -28.00 3.95
C PRO A 569 -38.37 -28.41 2.92
N PRO A 570 -38.02 -28.49 1.62
CA PRO A 570 -38.91 -29.08 0.63
C PRO A 570 -38.96 -30.60 0.81
N SER A 571 -40.17 -31.13 1.05
CA SER A 571 -40.46 -32.56 0.97
C SER A 571 -40.42 -33.03 -0.49
N GLY A 572 -39.65 -34.08 -0.78
CA GLY A 572 -39.57 -34.70 -2.11
C GLY A 572 -40.44 -35.97 -2.26
N GLY A 573 -40.52 -36.45 -3.50
CA GLY A 573 -41.42 -37.53 -3.96
C GLY A 573 -42.65 -36.95 -4.66
N GLU A 574 -43.11 -37.42 -5.83
CA GLU A 574 -42.72 -38.52 -6.73
C GLU A 574 -42.92 -37.97 -8.18
N GLY A 575 -42.36 -38.45 -9.28
CA GLY A 575 -41.93 -39.80 -9.65
C GLY A 575 -42.74 -40.27 -10.87
N ALA A 576 -42.33 -39.89 -12.09
CA ALA A 576 -42.80 -40.50 -13.35
C ALA A 576 -41.83 -40.21 -14.51
N GLU A 577 -41.53 -41.27 -15.25
CA GLU A 577 -40.81 -41.33 -16.53
C GLU A 577 -41.45 -40.40 -17.59
N GLU A 578 -40.82 -39.97 -18.70
CA GLU A 578 -40.13 -40.80 -19.69
C GLU A 578 -39.32 -39.92 -20.69
N THR A 579 -38.29 -40.50 -21.30
CA THR A 579 -37.45 -39.88 -22.38
C THR A 579 -37.98 -40.24 -23.78
N PRO A 580 -37.40 -39.81 -24.93
CA PRO A 580 -36.63 -38.60 -25.27
C PRO A 580 -37.12 -37.94 -26.61
N SER A 581 -36.39 -36.94 -27.13
CA SER A 581 -35.89 -36.86 -28.53
C SER A 581 -36.23 -35.63 -29.39
N ARG A 582 -35.22 -35.24 -30.20
CA ARG A 582 -35.24 -34.62 -31.55
C ARG A 582 -35.61 -33.14 -31.73
N ASP A 583 -34.59 -32.38 -32.13
CA ASP A 583 -34.41 -31.78 -33.47
C ASP A 583 -35.67 -31.31 -34.23
N VAL A 584 -35.67 -30.04 -34.67
CA VAL A 584 -35.46 -29.61 -36.08
C VAL A 584 -35.82 -28.13 -36.25
N SER A 585 -35.16 -27.48 -37.21
CA SER A 585 -35.28 -26.08 -37.64
C SER A 585 -36.67 -25.56 -38.04
N GLY A 586 -36.99 -24.33 -37.61
CA GLY A 586 -37.01 -23.11 -38.45
C GLY A 586 -38.11 -22.86 -39.50
N ARG A 587 -38.54 -21.57 -39.58
CA ARG A 587 -39.45 -20.93 -40.60
C ARG A 587 -40.91 -21.45 -40.55
N THR A 588 -41.97 -20.73 -40.92
CA THR A 588 -42.29 -19.37 -41.45
C THR A 588 -43.58 -18.87 -40.75
N ASP A 589 -43.76 -17.60 -40.40
CA ASP A 589 -44.40 -16.49 -41.17
C ASP A 589 -45.93 -16.57 -41.42
N GLU A 590 -46.60 -15.40 -41.39
CA GLU A 590 -48.04 -15.10 -41.57
C GLU A 590 -49.03 -15.72 -40.53
N GLY A 591 -50.17 -15.15 -40.11
CA GLY A 591 -50.94 -13.92 -40.40
C GLY A 591 -52.44 -14.23 -40.20
N ARG A 592 -53.38 -13.42 -39.66
CA ARG A 592 -53.49 -12.00 -39.20
C ARG A 592 -54.41 -12.00 -37.94
N GLY A 593 -55.02 -10.95 -37.36
CA GLY A 593 -55.21 -9.51 -37.62
C GLY A 593 -55.88 -8.84 -36.38
N MET A 594 -55.69 -7.55 -36.12
CA MET A 594 -56.51 -6.38 -36.55
C MET A 594 -57.36 -5.79 -35.41
N GLY A 595 -57.11 -4.52 -35.09
CA GLY A 595 -57.86 -3.70 -34.14
C GLY A 595 -57.22 -2.30 -34.03
N SER A 596 -57.85 -1.27 -34.58
CA SER A 596 -57.21 -0.01 -34.98
C SER A 596 -57.49 1.20 -34.05
N GLY A 597 -56.51 2.11 -33.94
CA GLY A 597 -56.63 3.42 -33.30
C GLY A 597 -55.40 4.29 -33.59
N PRO A 598 -55.52 5.62 -33.82
CA PRO A 598 -54.61 6.32 -34.73
C PRO A 598 -53.37 6.98 -34.10
N THR A 599 -52.31 7.06 -34.90
CA THR A 599 -51.11 7.89 -34.67
C THR A 599 -51.29 9.31 -35.23
N PRO A 600 -50.64 10.31 -34.62
CA PRO A 600 -50.15 11.47 -35.33
C PRO A 600 -48.62 11.45 -35.49
N SER A 601 -48.20 12.02 -36.62
CA SER A 601 -46.87 12.23 -37.19
C SER A 601 -45.70 12.58 -36.25
N ARG A 602 -44.51 12.11 -36.66
CA ARG A 602 -43.21 12.69 -36.30
C ARG A 602 -43.20 14.20 -36.53
N ASP A 603 -42.83 14.96 -35.50
CA ASP A 603 -42.40 16.35 -35.66
C ASP A 603 -40.91 16.53 -35.37
N ARG A 604 -40.31 17.53 -36.01
CA ARG A 604 -38.86 17.78 -36.02
C ARG A 604 -38.37 18.29 -34.66
N GLU A 605 -37.32 17.68 -34.12
CA GLU A 605 -36.50 18.31 -33.07
C GLU A 605 -35.84 19.58 -33.61
N GLN A 606 -36.47 20.73 -33.38
CA GLN A 606 -35.86 22.03 -33.61
C GLN A 606 -34.76 22.25 -32.56
N LYS A 607 -33.51 22.38 -33.01
CA LYS A 607 -32.39 22.73 -32.13
C LYS A 607 -32.62 24.12 -31.52
N LYS A 608 -32.85 24.17 -30.21
CA LYS A 608 -32.91 25.43 -29.43
C LYS A 608 -31.70 26.32 -29.74
N SER A 609 -31.92 27.64 -29.78
CA SER A 609 -30.83 28.58 -29.99
C SER A 609 -29.87 28.61 -28.79
N ARG A 610 -28.59 28.90 -29.04
CA ARG A 610 -27.56 28.99 -27.99
C ARG A 610 -27.89 30.06 -26.93
N SER A 611 -28.65 31.09 -27.32
CA SER A 611 -29.19 32.14 -26.44
C SER A 611 -30.25 31.62 -25.46
N GLU A 612 -31.18 30.77 -25.90
CA GLU A 612 -32.23 30.22 -25.01
C GLU A 612 -31.63 29.23 -24.02
N ALA A 613 -30.68 28.38 -24.45
CA ALA A 613 -29.98 27.46 -23.56
C ALA A 613 -29.16 28.20 -22.48
N LEU A 614 -28.60 29.37 -22.80
CA LEU A 614 -27.91 30.23 -21.81
C LEU A 614 -28.89 30.93 -20.86
N ALA A 615 -30.08 31.32 -21.32
CA ALA A 615 -31.12 31.90 -20.47
C ALA A 615 -31.67 30.87 -19.47
N ASP A 616 -31.94 29.63 -19.91
CA ASP A 616 -32.36 28.51 -19.05
C ASP A 616 -31.29 28.21 -17.97
N LEU A 617 -30.01 28.19 -18.35
CA LEU A 617 -28.87 28.02 -17.40
C LEU A 617 -28.77 29.18 -16.39
N HIS A 618 -28.94 30.42 -16.84
CA HIS A 618 -28.87 31.59 -15.96
C HIS A 618 -30.08 31.72 -15.03
N ALA A 619 -31.23 31.14 -15.39
CA ALA A 619 -32.39 31.00 -14.51
C ALA A 619 -32.19 29.88 -13.47
N LEU A 620 -31.52 28.78 -13.85
CA LEU A 620 -31.14 27.70 -12.94
C LEU A 620 -30.10 28.14 -11.90
N PHE A 621 -29.11 28.95 -12.26
CA PHE A 621 -28.11 29.52 -11.32
C PHE A 621 -28.67 30.59 -10.37
N LYS A 622 -29.93 31.02 -10.53
CA LYS A 622 -30.58 32.06 -9.72
C LYS A 622 -31.65 31.51 -8.77
N LYS A 623 -31.87 30.19 -8.77
CA LYS A 623 -32.67 29.43 -7.80
C LYS A 623 -31.76 28.71 -6.82
#